data_AF-A0A7D5XL66-F1
#
_entry.id   AF-A0A7D5XL66-F1
#
_cell.length_a   1.000
_cell.length_b   1.000
_cell.length_c   1.000
_cell.angle_alpha   90.00
_cell.angle_beta   90.00
_cell.angle_gamma   90.00
#
_symmetry.space_group_name_H-M   'P 1'
#
loop_
_entity.id
_entity.type
_entity.pdbx_description
1 polymer ?
#
loop_
_entity_poly.entity_id
_entity_poly.type
_entity_poly.pdbx_seq_one_letter_code
_entity_poly.pdbx_strand_id
1 'polypeptide(L)'
;MRKLSIGSRREMGREGLADVISREGTPSLLACDVNPAPDMLIKLASYFNARLSVPDRDMGDREKSGLVKGMRFSNEHERDAAAAAIRAFRFYENKLRQIDRILKERNLTDKADEVKHLVLNNTSLSNALLMIDIEREIEMPKVKSREEAVINLDKKNKQLKELLVSNAELRKALDILEDENAALKEKLKLLERGVFERLARDREFRKKEIEIMRLKDKKSRKKEVREESKSEEGELDIEGIVEEYRGKHKHL
;
A
#
# COMPACT_ATOMS: atom_id res chain seq x y z
N MET A 1 16.24 31.23 -2.14
CA MET A 1 15.76 30.84 -3.48
C MET A 1 15.99 32.00 -4.44
N ARG A 2 16.74 31.80 -5.53
CA ARG A 2 16.89 32.80 -6.59
C ARG A 2 15.94 32.41 -7.73
N LYS A 3 15.06 33.32 -8.15
CA LYS A 3 14.23 33.12 -9.35
C LYS A 3 15.15 33.17 -10.57
N LEU A 4 15.16 32.10 -11.38
CA LEU A 4 15.94 32.05 -12.61
C LEU A 4 15.12 32.62 -13.77
N SER A 5 13.99 32.00 -14.07
CA SER A 5 13.09 32.41 -15.15
C SER A 5 11.62 32.25 -14.76
N ILE A 6 10.73 32.93 -15.48
CA ILE A 6 9.29 32.69 -15.43
C ILE A 6 8.71 32.96 -16.81
N GLY A 7 7.71 32.18 -17.19
CA GLY A 7 6.99 32.40 -18.43
C GLY A 7 5.79 31.49 -18.56
N SER A 8 4.92 31.84 -19.50
CA SER A 8 3.77 31.05 -19.89
C SER A 8 3.76 30.86 -21.40
N ARG A 9 3.44 29.65 -21.87
CA ARG A 9 3.32 29.29 -23.28
C ARG A 9 2.03 28.48 -23.44
N ARG A 10 1.29 28.76 -24.50
CA ARG A 10 0.12 27.95 -24.90
C ARG A 10 0.55 26.92 -25.94
N GLU A 11 -0.12 25.77 -25.93
CA GLU A 11 -0.01 24.72 -26.96
C GLU A 11 1.41 24.17 -27.21
N MET A 12 2.28 24.23 -26.19
CA MET A 12 3.63 23.69 -26.30
C MET A 12 3.64 22.19 -25.99
N GLY A 13 4.21 21.40 -26.90
CA GLY A 13 4.42 19.97 -26.69
C GLY A 13 5.48 19.67 -25.62
N ARG A 14 5.54 18.42 -25.18
CA ARG A 14 6.49 17.92 -24.16
C ARG A 14 7.95 18.25 -24.52
N GLU A 15 8.34 18.07 -25.78
CA GLU A 15 9.71 18.29 -26.27
C GLU A 15 10.09 19.76 -26.18
N GLY A 16 9.23 20.66 -26.65
CA GLY A 16 9.46 22.11 -26.53
C GLY A 16 9.58 22.55 -25.06
N LEU A 17 8.76 21.98 -24.17
CA LEU A 17 8.85 22.27 -22.74
C LEU A 17 10.14 21.73 -22.11
N ALA A 18 10.55 20.52 -22.50
CA ALA A 18 11.82 19.94 -22.06
C ALA A 18 13.02 20.77 -22.52
N ASP A 19 13.02 21.27 -23.76
CA ASP A 19 14.07 22.14 -24.28
C ASP A 19 14.15 23.46 -23.52
N VAL A 20 13.01 24.09 -23.24
CA VAL A 20 12.98 25.34 -22.46
C VAL A 20 13.55 25.13 -21.06
N ILE A 21 13.18 24.04 -20.39
CA ILE A 21 13.69 23.72 -19.06
C ILE A 21 15.20 23.44 -19.13
N SER A 22 15.65 22.64 -20.10
CA SER A 22 17.04 22.22 -20.22
C SER A 22 18.01 23.37 -20.47
N ARG A 23 17.55 24.50 -21.04
CA ARG A 23 18.36 25.73 -21.17
C ARG A 23 18.72 26.36 -19.83
N GLU A 24 17.88 26.18 -18.81
CA GLU A 24 18.12 26.66 -17.45
C GLU A 24 18.81 25.59 -16.58
N GLY A 25 18.81 24.33 -17.03
CA GLY A 25 19.45 23.19 -16.39
C GLY A 25 18.54 21.97 -16.29
N THR A 26 19.02 20.93 -15.62
CA THR A 26 18.24 19.70 -15.40
C THR A 26 17.44 19.81 -14.10
N PRO A 27 16.10 19.69 -14.12
CA PRO A 27 15.29 19.83 -12.93
C PRO A 27 15.42 18.57 -12.05
N SER A 28 15.52 18.75 -10.73
CA SER A 28 15.45 17.66 -9.74
C SER A 28 14.09 17.54 -9.06
N LEU A 29 13.27 18.59 -9.15
CA LEU A 29 11.96 18.70 -8.51
C LEU A 29 11.02 19.44 -9.46
N LEU A 30 9.87 18.85 -9.74
CA LEU A 30 8.78 19.45 -10.52
C LEU A 30 7.52 19.52 -9.65
N ALA A 31 6.75 20.60 -9.77
CA ALA A 31 5.60 20.86 -8.91
C ALA A 31 4.40 21.43 -9.67
N CYS A 32 3.19 21.13 -9.18
CA CYS A 32 1.93 21.72 -9.63
C CYS A 32 1.09 22.22 -8.45
N ASP A 33 0.08 23.03 -8.75
CA ASP A 33 -0.87 23.57 -7.77
C ASP A 33 -2.19 22.77 -7.70
N VAL A 34 -2.36 21.76 -8.55
CA VAL A 34 -3.56 20.91 -8.66
C VAL A 34 -3.28 19.45 -8.32
N ASN A 35 -4.32 18.74 -7.85
CA ASN A 35 -4.32 17.31 -7.58
C ASN A 35 -5.53 16.63 -8.26
N PRO A 36 -5.34 15.64 -9.15
CA PRO A 36 -4.07 15.01 -9.53
C PRO A 36 -3.18 15.90 -10.41
N ALA A 37 -1.89 15.56 -10.45
CA ALA A 37 -0.94 16.27 -11.30
C ALA A 37 -1.32 16.13 -12.79
N PRO A 38 -1.14 17.19 -13.60
CA PRO A 38 -1.41 17.10 -15.03
C PRO A 38 -0.51 16.07 -15.75
N ASP A 39 -1.06 15.33 -16.71
CA ASP A 39 -0.35 14.28 -17.47
C ASP A 39 0.99 14.76 -18.08
N MET A 40 1.00 15.98 -18.60
CA MET A 40 2.21 16.57 -19.19
C MET A 40 3.33 16.68 -18.15
N LEU A 41 3.00 17.05 -16.91
CA LEU A 41 3.97 17.18 -15.83
C LEU A 41 4.50 15.82 -15.37
N ILE A 42 3.63 14.80 -15.31
CA ILE A 42 4.04 13.42 -15.00
C ILE A 42 5.04 12.89 -16.05
N LYS A 43 4.75 13.13 -17.33
CA LYS A 43 5.64 12.76 -18.44
C LYS A 43 6.98 13.49 -18.36
N LEU A 44 6.99 14.77 -17.99
CA LEU A 44 8.22 15.54 -17.81
C LEU A 44 9.03 15.09 -16.59
N ALA A 45 8.37 14.78 -15.46
CA ALA A 45 9.02 14.23 -14.29
C ALA A 45 9.73 12.91 -14.62
N SER A 46 9.06 12.05 -15.38
CA SER A 46 9.65 10.80 -15.86
C SER A 46 10.83 11.05 -16.81
N TYR A 47 10.69 11.99 -17.75
CA TYR A 47 11.74 12.32 -18.73
C TYR A 47 13.02 12.83 -18.06
N PHE A 48 12.90 13.70 -17.05
CA PHE A 48 14.05 14.27 -16.35
C PHE A 48 14.52 13.44 -15.14
N ASN A 49 13.86 12.31 -14.85
CA ASN A 49 14.02 11.58 -13.58
C ASN A 49 13.92 12.53 -12.36
N ALA A 50 12.96 13.45 -12.40
CA ALA A 50 12.76 14.48 -11.39
C ALA A 50 11.66 14.08 -10.41
N ARG A 51 11.82 14.43 -9.14
CA ARG A 51 10.78 14.20 -8.13
C ARG A 51 9.55 15.06 -8.46
N LEU A 52 8.38 14.43 -8.54
CA LEU A 52 7.11 15.15 -8.66
C LEU A 52 6.56 15.51 -7.27
N SER A 53 6.22 16.79 -7.08
CA SER A 53 5.62 17.33 -5.85
C SER A 53 4.20 17.79 -6.14
N VAL A 54 3.23 17.05 -5.62
CA VAL A 54 1.79 17.30 -5.82
C VAL A 54 1.16 17.70 -4.48
N PRO A 55 0.23 18.67 -4.46
CA PRO A 55 -0.56 18.96 -3.27
C PRO A 55 -1.43 17.78 -2.81
N ASP A 56 -1.85 17.76 -1.55
CA ASP A 56 -2.93 16.87 -1.09
C ASP A 56 -4.29 17.28 -1.69
N ARG A 57 -4.48 18.56 -2.01
CA ARG A 57 -5.67 19.14 -2.67
C ARG A 57 -5.27 20.35 -3.51
N ASP A 58 -6.12 20.76 -4.45
CA ASP A 58 -5.94 22.00 -5.22
C ASP A 58 -5.64 23.20 -4.31
N MET A 59 -4.61 23.95 -4.67
CA MET A 59 -4.21 25.15 -3.95
C MET A 59 -5.18 26.29 -4.25
N GLY A 60 -5.76 26.87 -3.20
CA GLY A 60 -6.67 28.01 -3.34
C GLY A 60 -5.94 29.31 -3.69
N ASP A 61 -6.62 30.25 -4.34
CA ASP A 61 -6.03 31.51 -4.79
C ASP A 61 -5.39 32.35 -3.68
N ARG A 62 -5.98 32.32 -2.47
CA ARG A 62 -5.42 33.00 -1.29
C ARG A 62 -4.10 32.37 -0.86
N GLU A 63 -4.01 31.03 -0.89
CA GLU A 63 -2.78 30.29 -0.56
C GLU A 63 -1.69 30.61 -1.58
N LYS A 64 -2.04 30.54 -2.88
CA LYS A 64 -1.14 30.87 -3.99
C LYS A 64 -0.59 32.30 -3.85
N SER A 65 -1.48 33.28 -3.68
CA SER A 65 -1.13 34.70 -3.52
C SER A 65 -0.29 34.97 -2.27
N GLY A 66 -0.51 34.22 -1.18
CA GLY A 66 0.27 34.32 0.04
C GLY A 66 1.73 33.88 -0.14
N LEU A 67 1.95 32.81 -0.92
CA LEU A 67 3.29 32.25 -1.16
C LEU A 67 4.17 33.15 -2.02
N VAL A 68 3.57 33.87 -2.97
CA VAL A 68 4.28 34.72 -3.95
C VAL A 68 4.23 36.21 -3.62
N LYS A 69 3.87 36.56 -2.38
CA LYS A 69 3.72 37.96 -1.94
C LYS A 69 5.00 38.75 -2.20
N GLY A 70 4.86 39.89 -2.89
CA GLY A 70 5.99 40.76 -3.27
C GLY A 70 6.63 40.45 -4.63
N MET A 71 6.13 39.43 -5.35
CA MET A 71 6.55 39.13 -6.72
C MET A 71 5.55 39.71 -7.73
N ARG A 72 6.04 40.11 -8.91
CA ARG A 72 5.22 40.55 -10.04
C ARG A 72 5.16 39.46 -11.11
N PHE A 73 3.97 39.25 -11.67
CA PHE A 73 3.67 38.24 -12.69
C PHE A 73 2.86 38.88 -13.80
N SER A 74 3.01 38.39 -15.03
CA SER A 74 2.28 38.91 -16.18
C SER A 74 0.90 38.27 -16.35
N ASN A 75 0.69 37.07 -15.80
CA ASN A 75 -0.57 36.34 -15.84
C ASN A 75 -0.76 35.46 -14.60
N GLU A 76 -1.97 34.94 -14.41
CA GLU A 76 -2.32 34.05 -13.30
C GLU A 76 -1.58 32.70 -13.34
N HIS A 77 -1.32 32.15 -14.54
CA HIS A 77 -0.59 30.89 -14.66
C HIS A 77 0.85 30.98 -14.16
N GLU A 78 1.53 32.10 -14.41
CA GLU A 78 2.87 32.37 -13.88
C GLU A 78 2.86 32.46 -12.36
N ARG A 79 1.87 33.16 -11.80
CA ARG A 79 1.67 33.27 -10.35
C ARG A 79 1.48 31.88 -9.74
N ASP A 80 0.63 31.07 -10.35
CA ASP A 80 0.26 29.74 -9.85
C ASP A 80 1.43 28.75 -9.96
N ALA A 81 2.17 28.78 -11.08
CA ALA A 81 3.39 28.01 -11.25
C ALA A 81 4.48 28.40 -10.22
N ALA A 82 4.65 29.69 -9.96
CA ALA A 82 5.60 30.17 -8.96
C ALA A 82 5.18 29.76 -7.54
N ALA A 83 3.89 29.81 -7.22
CA ALA A 83 3.37 29.38 -5.93
C ALA A 83 3.62 27.88 -5.69
N ALA A 84 3.34 27.04 -6.68
CA ALA A 84 3.62 25.60 -6.62
C ALA A 84 5.12 25.32 -6.39
N ALA A 85 6.01 25.99 -7.15
CA ALA A 85 7.45 25.83 -7.01
C ALA A 85 7.96 26.26 -5.63
N ILE A 86 7.50 27.40 -5.10
CA ILE A 86 7.89 27.89 -3.78
C ILE A 86 7.41 26.95 -2.67
N ARG A 87 6.17 26.46 -2.75
CA ARG A 87 5.64 25.50 -1.78
C ARG A 87 6.47 24.22 -1.75
N ALA A 88 6.77 23.67 -2.93
CA ALA A 88 7.59 22.46 -3.04
C ALA A 88 9.01 22.70 -2.49
N PHE A 89 9.64 23.84 -2.81
CA PHE A 89 10.96 24.18 -2.27
C PHE A 89 10.94 24.29 -0.73
N ARG A 90 9.97 24.99 -0.16
CA ARG A 90 9.83 25.15 1.30
C ARG A 90 9.66 23.82 2.03
N PHE A 91 8.95 22.88 1.43
CA PHE A 91 8.79 21.54 1.98
C PHE A 91 10.14 20.81 2.14
N TYR A 92 11.02 20.92 1.13
CA TYR A 92 12.33 20.27 1.15
C TYR A 92 13.46 21.13 1.74
N GLU A 93 13.23 22.42 2.02
CA GLU A 93 14.25 23.40 2.39
C GLU A 93 15.12 22.94 3.56
N ASN A 94 14.50 22.45 4.64
CA ASN A 94 15.22 21.98 5.83
C ASN A 94 16.14 20.79 5.51
N LYS A 95 15.64 19.83 4.71
CA LYS A 95 16.40 18.66 4.29
C LYS A 95 17.56 19.05 3.38
N LEU A 96 17.33 19.93 2.40
CA LEU A 96 18.37 20.43 1.50
C LEU A 96 19.47 21.19 2.25
N ARG A 97 19.09 22.01 3.24
CA ARG A 97 20.05 22.75 4.08
C ARG A 97 20.87 21.82 4.97
N GLN A 98 20.27 20.75 5.47
CA GLN A 98 20.99 19.72 6.22
C GLN A 98 22.04 19.02 5.34
N ILE A 99 21.68 18.69 4.10
CA ILE A 99 22.60 18.10 3.11
C ILE A 99 23.77 19.06 2.86
N ASP A 100 23.50 20.34 2.58
CA ASP A 100 24.52 21.35 2.35
C ASP A 100 25.53 21.45 3.50
N ARG A 101 25.04 21.40 4.75
CA ARG A 101 25.89 21.42 5.94
C ARG A 101 26.81 20.19 5.99
N ILE A 102 26.26 18.99 5.82
CA ILE A 102 27.02 17.74 5.89
C ILE A 102 28.08 17.67 4.78
N LEU A 103 27.73 18.10 3.57
CA LEU A 103 28.68 18.12 2.46
C LEU A 103 29.78 19.16 2.66
N LYS A 104 29.47 20.31 3.27
CA LYS A 104 30.48 21.29 3.64
C LYS A 104 31.45 20.74 4.69
N GLU A 105 30.95 20.04 5.71
CA GLU A 105 31.79 19.40 6.73
C GLU A 105 32.70 18.30 6.14
N ARG A 106 32.30 17.68 5.03
CA ARG A 106 33.07 16.64 4.31
C ARG A 106 33.93 17.16 3.15
N ASN A 107 33.94 18.46 2.87
CA ASN A 107 34.59 19.03 1.67
C ASN A 107 34.08 18.41 0.35
N LEU A 108 32.77 18.17 0.26
CA LEU A 108 32.04 17.59 -0.89
C LEU A 108 31.07 18.59 -1.53
N THR A 109 31.37 19.88 -1.46
CA THR A 109 30.46 20.92 -1.97
C THR A 109 30.28 20.88 -3.50
N ASP A 110 31.27 20.34 -4.21
CA ASP A 110 31.24 20.05 -5.65
C ASP A 110 30.15 19.02 -6.03
N LYS A 111 29.83 18.10 -5.13
CA LYS A 111 28.84 17.02 -5.33
C LYS A 111 27.46 17.37 -4.76
N ALA A 112 27.23 18.63 -4.37
CA ALA A 112 25.99 19.04 -3.70
C ALA A 112 24.73 18.83 -4.54
N ASP A 113 24.77 19.16 -5.83
CA ASP A 113 23.60 19.03 -6.69
C ASP A 113 23.23 17.57 -6.94
N GLU A 114 24.24 16.71 -7.11
CA GLU A 114 24.08 15.26 -7.30
C GLU A 114 23.47 14.58 -6.06
N VAL A 115 24.02 14.86 -4.87
CA VAL A 115 23.50 14.30 -3.62
C VAL A 115 22.07 14.80 -3.35
N LYS A 116 21.78 16.07 -3.59
CA LYS A 116 20.42 16.61 -3.46
C LYS A 116 19.46 15.92 -4.42
N HIS A 117 19.85 15.71 -5.66
CA HIS A 117 19.05 15.02 -6.66
C HIS A 117 18.69 13.60 -6.20
N LEU A 118 19.69 12.81 -5.77
CA LEU A 118 19.48 11.46 -5.23
C LEU A 118 18.52 11.44 -4.05
N VAL A 119 18.70 12.39 -3.11
CA VAL A 119 17.89 12.46 -1.88
C VAL A 119 16.45 12.93 -2.14
N LEU A 120 16.23 13.74 -3.16
CA LEU A 120 14.88 14.09 -3.64
C LEU A 120 14.20 12.89 -4.31
N ASN A 121 14.97 12.04 -4.98
CA ASN A 121 14.51 10.79 -5.59
C ASN A 121 14.48 9.60 -4.62
N ASN A 122 14.06 9.84 -3.37
CA ASN A 122 13.88 8.82 -2.32
C ASN A 122 15.12 8.01 -1.93
N THR A 123 16.33 8.44 -2.30
CA THR A 123 17.56 7.82 -1.77
C THR A 123 17.84 8.36 -0.37
N SER A 124 18.27 7.49 0.55
CA SER A 124 18.70 7.94 1.88
C SER A 124 19.99 8.77 1.74
N LEU A 125 20.20 9.73 2.64
CA LEU A 125 21.43 10.53 2.60
C LEU A 125 22.68 9.66 2.73
N SER A 126 22.63 8.62 3.58
CA SER A 126 23.73 7.66 3.74
C SER A 126 24.06 6.93 2.44
N ASN A 127 23.05 6.45 1.71
CA ASN A 127 23.26 5.76 0.44
C ASN A 127 23.73 6.73 -0.64
N ALA A 128 23.21 7.96 -0.68
CA ALA A 128 23.66 8.97 -1.63
C ALA A 128 25.15 9.30 -1.41
N LEU A 129 25.59 9.45 -0.16
CA LEU A 129 27.00 9.67 0.17
C LEU A 129 27.87 8.47 -0.22
N LEU A 130 27.42 7.24 0.05
CA LEU A 130 28.13 6.02 -0.35
C LEU A 130 28.35 5.96 -1.88
N MET A 131 27.34 6.32 -2.67
CA MET A 131 27.45 6.34 -4.12
C MET A 131 28.53 7.32 -4.60
N ILE A 132 28.59 8.51 -3.99
CA ILE A 132 29.64 9.50 -4.30
C ILE A 132 31.03 9.00 -3.87
N ASP A 133 31.14 8.36 -2.70
CA ASP A 133 32.40 7.81 -2.20
C ASP A 133 32.94 6.72 -3.15
N ILE A 134 32.07 5.82 -3.63
CA ILE A 134 32.41 4.79 -4.62
C ILE A 134 32.84 5.43 -5.95
N GLU A 135 32.13 6.45 -6.42
CA GLU A 135 32.47 7.12 -7.67
C GLU A 135 33.85 7.78 -7.60
N ARG A 136 34.19 8.43 -6.47
CA ARG A 136 35.53 9.00 -6.24
C ARG A 136 36.63 7.95 -6.25
N GLU A 137 36.40 6.76 -5.70
CA GLU A 137 37.36 5.65 -5.78
C GLU A 137 37.60 5.18 -7.22
N ILE A 138 36.61 5.34 -8.11
CA ILE A 138 36.70 4.99 -9.53
C ILE A 138 37.37 6.12 -10.35
N GLU A 139 37.11 7.39 -10.01
CA GLU A 139 37.63 8.57 -10.72
C GLU A 139 39.08 8.93 -10.39
N MET A 140 39.69 8.41 -9.30
CA MET A 140 41.13 8.58 -9.09
C MET A 140 41.90 7.95 -10.26
N PRO A 141 42.66 8.74 -11.06
CA PRO A 141 43.35 8.22 -12.22
C PRO A 141 44.55 7.40 -11.73
N LYS A 142 44.31 6.10 -11.60
CA LYS A 142 45.37 5.11 -11.66
C LYS A 142 45.91 5.18 -13.09
N VAL A 143 46.95 6.01 -13.31
CA VAL A 143 47.84 5.91 -14.48
C VAL A 143 48.37 4.48 -14.46
N LYS A 144 47.71 3.60 -15.21
CA LYS A 144 48.01 2.19 -15.24
C LYS A 144 48.23 1.80 -16.69
N SER A 145 49.42 1.28 -16.95
CA SER A 145 49.88 0.89 -18.27
C SER A 145 48.85 -0.02 -18.94
N ARG A 146 48.87 -0.02 -20.28
CA ARG A 146 47.96 -0.77 -21.16
C ARG A 146 47.83 -2.26 -20.78
N GLU A 147 48.80 -2.82 -20.08
CA GLU A 147 48.83 -4.21 -19.59
C GLU A 147 47.94 -4.43 -18.35
N GLU A 148 47.88 -3.48 -17.41
CA GLU A 148 46.99 -3.61 -16.24
C GLU A 148 45.52 -3.40 -16.60
N ALA A 149 45.23 -2.63 -17.65
CA ALA A 149 43.87 -2.46 -18.18
C ALA A 149 43.30 -3.78 -18.72
N VAL A 150 44.12 -4.60 -19.39
CA VAL A 150 43.73 -5.93 -19.89
C VAL A 150 43.46 -6.90 -18.74
N ILE A 151 44.33 -6.91 -17.72
CA ILE A 151 44.15 -7.76 -16.52
C ILE A 151 42.89 -7.35 -15.74
N ASN A 152 42.60 -6.05 -15.66
CA ASN A 152 41.42 -5.55 -14.95
C ASN A 152 40.12 -5.79 -15.73
N LEU A 153 40.16 -5.73 -17.06
CA LEU A 153 39.06 -6.15 -17.94
C LEU A 153 38.74 -7.63 -17.77
N ASP A 154 39.75 -8.51 -17.69
CA ASP A 154 39.53 -9.94 -17.46
C ASP A 154 38.93 -10.22 -16.07
N LYS A 155 39.40 -9.52 -15.03
CA LYS A 155 38.79 -9.62 -13.69
C LYS A 155 37.34 -9.15 -13.68
N LYS A 156 37.03 -8.01 -14.33
CA LYS A 156 35.66 -7.50 -14.45
C LYS A 156 34.77 -8.43 -15.28
N ASN A 157 35.28 -9.01 -16.36
CA ASN A 157 34.55 -9.98 -17.18
C ASN A 157 34.26 -11.27 -16.41
N LYS A 158 35.19 -11.71 -15.56
CA LYS A 158 34.99 -12.86 -14.67
C LYS A 158 33.92 -12.57 -13.61
N GLN A 159 34.00 -11.42 -12.95
CA GLN A 159 32.98 -10.98 -12.00
C GLN A 159 31.61 -10.83 -12.67
N LEU A 160 31.54 -10.27 -13.88
CA LEU A 160 30.31 -10.14 -14.64
C LEU A 160 29.68 -11.50 -14.94
N LYS A 161 30.49 -12.50 -15.31
CA LYS A 161 30.01 -13.87 -15.53
C LYS A 161 29.48 -14.49 -14.23
N GLU A 162 30.18 -14.33 -13.12
CA GLU A 162 29.75 -14.83 -11.81
C GLU A 162 28.42 -14.18 -11.38
N LEU A 163 28.29 -12.87 -11.55
CA LEU A 163 27.07 -12.11 -11.30
C LEU A 163 25.91 -12.56 -12.20
N LEU A 164 26.15 -12.82 -13.49
CA LEU A 164 25.12 -13.31 -14.41
C LEU A 164 24.63 -14.71 -14.02
N VAL A 165 25.53 -15.60 -13.62
CA VAL A 165 25.19 -16.94 -13.13
C VAL A 165 24.36 -16.82 -11.85
N SER A 166 24.81 -16.02 -10.88
CA SER A 166 24.08 -15.79 -9.64
C SER A 166 22.70 -15.17 -9.89
N ASN A 167 22.57 -14.22 -10.82
CA ASN A 167 21.27 -13.64 -11.18
C ASN A 167 20.32 -14.68 -11.79
N ALA A 168 20.85 -15.58 -12.64
CA ALA A 168 20.07 -16.67 -13.21
C ALA A 168 19.62 -17.68 -12.15
N GLU A 169 20.48 -18.01 -11.19
CA GLU A 169 20.14 -18.89 -10.05
C GLU A 169 19.09 -18.26 -9.13
N LEU A 170 19.27 -16.99 -8.79
CA LEU A 170 18.30 -16.24 -7.99
C LEU A 170 16.94 -16.15 -8.66
N ARG A 171 16.89 -15.94 -9.98
CA ARG A 171 15.63 -15.94 -10.74
C ARG A 171 14.93 -17.30 -10.67
N LYS A 172 15.67 -18.40 -10.86
CA LYS A 172 15.10 -19.75 -10.71
C LYS A 172 14.58 -20.03 -9.30
N ALA A 173 15.32 -19.61 -8.28
CA ALA A 173 14.87 -19.75 -6.89
C ALA A 173 13.60 -18.92 -6.63
N LEU A 174 13.48 -17.75 -7.25
CA LEU A 174 12.31 -16.89 -7.15
C LEU A 174 11.09 -17.54 -7.81
N ASP A 175 11.25 -18.11 -9.00
CA ASP A 175 10.18 -18.85 -9.68
C ASP A 175 9.69 -20.03 -8.82
N ILE A 176 10.61 -20.81 -8.23
CA ILE A 176 10.27 -21.94 -7.34
C ILE A 176 9.51 -21.45 -6.11
N LEU A 177 9.98 -20.38 -5.47
CA LEU A 177 9.32 -19.82 -4.29
C LEU A 177 7.93 -19.26 -4.61
N GLU A 178 7.75 -18.67 -5.78
CA GLU A 178 6.45 -18.18 -6.25
C GLU A 178 5.46 -19.34 -6.47
N ASP A 179 5.92 -20.43 -7.09
CA ASP A 179 5.12 -21.65 -7.26
C ASP A 179 4.74 -22.30 -5.92
N GLU A 180 5.69 -22.39 -4.97
CA GLU A 180 5.42 -22.90 -3.63
C GLU A 180 4.40 -22.03 -2.88
N ASN A 181 4.53 -20.71 -3.00
CA ASN A 181 3.63 -19.76 -2.35
C ASN A 181 2.22 -19.84 -2.96
N ALA A 182 2.10 -20.01 -4.27
CA ALA A 182 0.83 -20.26 -4.94
C ALA A 182 0.18 -21.58 -4.45
N ALA A 183 0.95 -22.66 -4.35
CA ALA A 183 0.47 -23.95 -3.86
C ALA A 183 0.03 -23.89 -2.39
N LEU A 184 0.79 -23.19 -1.53
CA LEU A 184 0.43 -22.99 -0.13
C LEU A 184 -0.83 -22.16 0.04
N LYS A 185 -1.01 -21.10 -0.76
CA LYS A 185 -2.25 -20.29 -0.76
C LYS A 185 -3.48 -21.11 -1.13
N GLU A 186 -3.39 -21.96 -2.15
CA GLU A 186 -4.50 -22.85 -2.51
C GLU A 186 -4.80 -23.88 -1.41
N LYS A 187 -3.77 -24.47 -0.77
CA LYS A 187 -3.99 -25.35 0.39
C LYS A 187 -4.68 -24.63 1.55
N LEU A 188 -4.28 -23.39 1.81
CA LEU A 188 -4.85 -22.56 2.88
C LEU A 188 -6.33 -22.27 2.62
N LYS A 189 -6.68 -21.92 1.38
CA LYS A 189 -8.06 -21.71 0.93
C LYS A 189 -8.92 -22.98 1.06
N LEU A 190 -8.38 -24.15 0.76
CA LEU A 190 -9.07 -25.43 0.95
C LEU A 190 -9.31 -25.74 2.44
N LEU A 191 -8.30 -25.50 3.28
CA LEU A 191 -8.43 -25.67 4.73
C LEU A 191 -9.48 -24.71 5.32
N GLU A 192 -9.47 -23.44 4.92
CA GLU A 192 -10.44 -22.44 5.33
C GLU A 192 -11.87 -22.84 4.96
N ARG A 193 -12.08 -23.33 3.73
CA ARG A 193 -13.38 -23.89 3.30
C ARG A 193 -13.81 -25.05 4.19
N GLY A 194 -12.91 -25.99 4.48
CA GLY A 194 -13.19 -27.13 5.35
C GLY A 194 -13.55 -26.73 6.79
N VAL A 195 -12.89 -25.70 7.34
CA VAL A 195 -13.24 -25.12 8.65
C VAL A 195 -14.62 -24.47 8.59
N PHE A 196 -14.91 -23.70 7.54
CA PHE A 196 -16.21 -23.05 7.37
C PHE A 196 -17.36 -24.05 7.28
N GLU A 197 -17.19 -25.13 6.51
CA GLU A 197 -18.17 -26.22 6.39
C GLU A 197 -18.39 -26.96 7.71
N ARG A 198 -17.33 -27.18 8.50
CA ARG A 198 -17.46 -27.77 9.84
C ARG A 198 -18.26 -26.85 10.77
N LEU A 199 -17.93 -25.56 10.80
CA LEU A 199 -18.67 -24.58 11.62
C LEU A 199 -20.14 -24.45 11.19
N ALA A 200 -20.42 -24.54 9.88
CA ALA A 200 -21.80 -24.55 9.37
C ALA A 200 -22.56 -25.79 9.84
N ARG A 201 -21.95 -26.98 9.73
CA ARG A 201 -22.53 -28.24 10.23
C ARG A 201 -22.77 -28.20 11.73
N ASP A 202 -21.81 -27.73 12.53
CA ASP A 202 -21.96 -27.63 13.99
C ASP A 202 -23.11 -26.69 14.38
N ARG A 203 -23.30 -25.58 13.65
CA ARG A 203 -24.44 -24.68 13.86
C ARG A 203 -25.77 -25.37 13.56
N GLU A 204 -25.86 -26.13 12.46
CA GLU A 204 -27.06 -26.90 12.14
C GLU A 204 -27.33 -28.00 13.17
N PHE A 205 -26.29 -28.69 13.63
CA PHE A 205 -26.39 -29.73 14.64
C PHE A 205 -26.94 -29.16 15.95
N ARG A 206 -26.41 -28.03 16.42
CA ARG A 206 -26.92 -27.32 17.61
C ARG A 206 -28.39 -26.92 17.47
N LYS A 207 -28.83 -26.47 16.29
CA LYS A 207 -30.25 -26.16 16.05
C LYS A 207 -31.13 -27.40 16.20
N LYS A 208 -30.71 -28.52 15.59
CA LYS A 208 -31.41 -29.80 15.69
C LYS A 208 -31.42 -30.34 17.12
N GLU A 209 -30.34 -30.18 17.88
CA GLU A 209 -30.29 -30.58 19.30
C GLU A 209 -31.32 -29.81 20.14
N ILE A 210 -31.41 -28.49 19.95
CA ILE A 210 -32.42 -27.64 20.61
C ILE A 210 -33.84 -28.11 20.24
N GLU A 211 -34.08 -28.43 18.97
CA GLU A 211 -35.37 -28.93 18.51
C GLU A 211 -35.71 -30.30 19.10
N ILE A 212 -34.77 -31.24 19.12
CA ILE A 212 -34.92 -32.54 19.77
C ILE A 212 -35.24 -32.37 21.25
N MET A 213 -34.55 -31.45 21.95
CA MET A 213 -34.80 -31.18 23.37
C MET A 213 -36.23 -30.66 23.58
N ARG A 214 -36.69 -29.71 22.75
CA ARG A 214 -38.07 -29.21 22.78
C ARG A 214 -39.10 -30.29 22.50
N LEU A 215 -38.84 -31.18 21.54
CA LEU A 215 -39.75 -32.28 21.19
C LEU A 215 -39.80 -33.35 22.30
N LYS A 216 -38.67 -33.64 22.94
CA LYS A 216 -38.61 -34.53 24.11
C LYS A 216 -39.42 -33.96 25.27
N ASP A 217 -39.27 -32.68 25.57
CA ASP A 217 -40.04 -32.01 26.64
C ASP A 217 -41.56 -31.99 26.34
N LYS A 218 -41.95 -31.73 25.08
CA LYS A 218 -43.36 -31.85 24.68
C LYS A 218 -43.89 -33.29 24.83
N LYS A 219 -43.05 -34.30 24.57
CA LYS A 219 -43.43 -35.71 24.66
C LYS A 219 -43.55 -36.17 26.12
N SER A 220 -42.68 -35.72 27.03
CA SER A 220 -42.83 -36.01 28.46
C SER A 220 -44.09 -35.38 29.04
N ARG A 221 -44.34 -34.09 28.77
CA ARG A 221 -45.58 -33.42 29.21
C ARG A 221 -46.84 -34.11 28.69
N LYS A 222 -46.84 -34.55 27.42
CA LYS A 222 -47.98 -35.32 26.87
C LYS A 222 -48.14 -36.70 27.50
N LYS A 223 -47.07 -37.33 27.98
CA LYS A 223 -47.15 -38.60 28.71
C LYS A 223 -47.70 -38.38 30.11
N GLU A 224 -47.20 -37.38 30.82
CA GLU A 224 -47.69 -36.98 32.16
C GLU A 224 -49.20 -36.71 32.11
N VAL A 225 -49.66 -35.85 31.19
CA VAL A 225 -51.11 -35.58 31.02
C VAL A 225 -51.91 -36.84 30.67
N ARG A 226 -51.34 -37.77 29.89
CA ARG A 226 -52.04 -39.02 29.53
C ARG A 226 -52.06 -40.03 30.67
N GLU A 227 -51.07 -40.01 31.55
CA GLU A 227 -51.04 -40.81 32.77
C GLU A 227 -52.02 -40.23 33.79
N GLU A 228 -52.08 -38.90 33.95
CA GLU A 228 -53.07 -38.18 34.77
C GLU A 228 -54.51 -38.48 34.32
N SER A 229 -54.82 -38.36 33.01
CA SER A 229 -56.17 -38.68 32.51
C SER A 229 -56.55 -40.16 32.69
N LYS A 230 -55.56 -41.08 32.68
CA LYS A 230 -55.81 -42.51 32.92
C LYS A 230 -56.01 -42.83 34.40
N SER A 231 -55.33 -42.12 35.30
CA SER A 231 -55.61 -42.22 36.74
C SER A 231 -56.98 -41.64 37.08
N GLU A 232 -57.38 -40.53 36.46
CA GLU A 232 -58.73 -39.96 36.63
C GLU A 232 -59.83 -40.90 36.08
N GLU A 233 -59.61 -41.53 34.92
CA GLU A 233 -60.52 -42.56 34.38
C GLU A 233 -60.55 -43.84 35.24
N GLY A 234 -59.46 -44.17 35.94
CA GLY A 234 -59.38 -45.31 36.85
C GLY A 234 -59.96 -45.05 38.26
N GLU A 235 -60.02 -43.78 38.69
CA GLU A 235 -60.67 -43.36 39.94
C GLU A 235 -62.19 -43.17 39.78
N LEU A 236 -62.67 -42.95 38.55
CA LEU A 236 -64.08 -43.07 38.23
C LEU A 236 -64.46 -44.56 38.26
N ASP A 237 -64.84 -45.05 39.44
CA ASP A 237 -65.40 -46.38 39.65
C ASP A 237 -66.75 -46.51 38.94
N ILE A 238 -66.70 -46.78 37.63
CA ILE A 238 -67.88 -47.00 36.80
C ILE A 238 -68.66 -48.22 37.31
N GLU A 239 -68.00 -49.22 37.91
CA GLU A 239 -68.67 -50.37 38.52
C GLU A 239 -69.48 -49.97 39.77
N GLY A 240 -68.91 -49.15 40.65
CA GLY A 240 -69.60 -48.60 41.83
C GLY A 240 -70.81 -47.74 41.47
N ILE A 241 -70.70 -46.87 40.46
CA ILE A 241 -71.81 -46.02 40.00
C ILE A 241 -72.92 -46.86 39.34
N VAL A 242 -72.57 -47.91 38.59
CA VAL A 242 -73.54 -48.81 37.95
C VAL A 242 -74.26 -49.69 38.97
N GLU A 243 -73.58 -50.16 40.02
CA GLU A 243 -74.23 -50.87 41.13
C GLU A 243 -75.18 -49.95 41.91
N GLU A 244 -74.79 -48.70 42.19
CA GLU A 244 -75.66 -47.74 42.89
C GLU A 244 -76.93 -47.42 42.07
N TYR A 245 -76.81 -47.29 40.74
CA TYR A 245 -77.95 -47.11 39.85
C TYR A 245 -78.85 -48.36 39.77
N ARG A 246 -78.28 -49.57 39.74
CA ARG A 246 -79.08 -50.82 39.75
C ARG A 246 -79.78 -51.07 41.10
N GLY A 247 -79.20 -50.63 42.21
CA GLY A 247 -79.81 -50.71 43.54
C GLY A 247 -81.03 -49.79 43.70
N LYS A 248 -80.97 -48.58 43.16
CA LYS A 248 -82.08 -47.59 43.25
C LYS A 248 -83.31 -47.93 42.40
N HIS A 249 -83.18 -48.81 41.39
CA HIS A 249 -84.28 -49.21 40.51
C HIS A 249 -84.91 -50.59 40.81
N LYS A 250 -84.55 -51.25 41.93
CA LYS A 250 -85.15 -52.53 42.33
C LYS A 250 -86.36 -52.43 43.27
N HIS A 251 -86.82 -51.22 43.62
CA HIS A 251 -87.94 -51.00 44.54
C HIS A 251 -89.00 -49.98 44.08
N LEU A 252 -89.22 -49.85 42.76
CA LEU A 252 -90.41 -49.19 42.20
C LEU A 252 -91.12 -50.10 41.20
#